data_AF-A0AAX6GE64-F1
#
_entry.id   AF-A0AAX6GE64-F1
#
_cell.length_a   1.000
_cell.length_b   1.000
_cell.length_c   1.000
_cell.angle_alpha   90.00
_cell.angle_beta   90.00
_cell.angle_gamma   90.00
#
_symmetry.space_group_name_H-M   'P 1'
#
loop_
_entity.id
_entity.type
_entity.pdbx_description
1 polymer ?
#
loop_
_entity_poly.entity_id
_entity_poly.type
_entity_poly.pdbx_seq_one_letter_code
_entity_poly.pdbx_strand_id
1 'polypeptide(L)'
;MGTVVDAPAVDQNASDNILGEKKVTVVFVLGGPGSGKGTQCANIVEHFGFTHLSAGDLLRAEIKSGSENGAMIQNMIKEGKIVPSEVTIKLLQRAMLESDNDKFLIDGFPRNEENRAAFERVTKILPEFVLFLIVRRKRWRDVY
;
A
#
# COMPACT_ATOMS: atom_id res chain seq x y z
N MET A 1 33.22 36.57 31.77
CA MET A 1 33.14 35.90 30.45
C MET A 1 32.56 34.52 30.69
N GLY A 2 31.24 34.37 30.57
CA GLY A 2 30.56 33.09 30.73
C GLY A 2 30.54 32.37 29.39
N THR A 3 31.14 31.19 29.33
CA THR A 3 30.97 30.26 28.20
C THR A 3 29.74 29.41 28.48
N VAL A 4 28.64 29.72 27.79
CA VAL A 4 27.54 28.79 27.58
C VAL A 4 28.08 27.62 26.77
N VAL A 5 28.05 26.43 27.35
CA VAL A 5 28.30 25.18 26.63
C VAL A 5 26.98 24.82 25.95
N ASP A 6 26.96 24.92 24.63
CA ASP A 6 25.82 24.48 23.83
C ASP A 6 25.64 22.97 24.03
N ALA A 7 24.46 22.59 24.53
CA ALA A 7 24.03 21.21 24.59
C ALA A 7 23.97 20.63 23.17
N PRO A 8 24.31 19.35 22.96
CA PRO A 8 24.11 18.74 21.66
C PRO A 8 22.60 18.71 21.40
N ALA A 9 22.18 19.30 20.29
CA ALA A 9 20.82 19.15 19.78
C ALA A 9 20.57 17.65 19.56
N VAL A 10 19.73 17.07 20.40
CA VAL A 10 19.18 15.72 20.21
C VAL A 10 18.27 15.80 18.98
N ASP A 11 18.73 15.21 17.88
CA ASP A 11 17.93 15.04 16.67
C ASP A 11 16.78 14.07 16.95
N GLN A 12 15.56 14.61 17.12
CA GLN A 12 14.34 13.86 17.46
C GLN A 12 13.53 13.46 16.22
N ASN A 13 14.13 12.85 15.19
CA ASN A 13 13.37 12.39 14.03
C ASN A 13 13.73 10.99 13.52
N ALA A 14 13.92 10.01 14.41
CA ALA A 14 13.65 8.62 14.06
C ALA A 14 12.17 8.34 14.34
N SER A 15 11.33 8.58 13.33
CA SER A 15 9.92 8.21 13.42
C SER A 15 9.83 6.69 13.44
N ASP A 16 9.53 6.10 14.60
CA ASP A 16 9.22 4.68 14.77
C ASP A 16 8.09 4.30 13.82
N ASN A 17 8.45 3.79 12.64
CA ASN A 17 7.49 3.22 11.71
C ASN A 17 7.21 1.77 12.11
N ILE A 18 6.14 1.17 11.57
CA ILE A 18 5.74 -0.20 11.95
C ILE A 18 6.83 -1.26 11.73
N LEU A 19 7.87 -0.97 10.93
CA LEU A 19 9.01 -1.85 10.64
C LEU A 19 10.29 -1.45 11.41
N GLY A 20 10.19 -0.57 12.41
CA GLY A 20 11.29 -0.11 13.26
C GLY A 20 12.06 1.08 12.67
N GLU A 21 13.35 1.19 12.98
CA GLU A 21 14.22 2.31 12.54
C GLU A 21 14.64 2.26 11.07
N LYS A 22 14.24 1.22 10.32
CA LYS A 22 14.59 1.11 8.89
C LYS A 22 13.82 2.13 8.06
N LYS A 23 14.49 2.74 7.07
CA LYS A 23 13.84 3.58 6.07
C LYS A 23 12.99 2.70 5.16
N VAL A 24 11.67 2.79 5.30
CA VAL A 24 10.72 2.06 4.46
C VAL A 24 10.33 2.90 3.25
N THR A 25 10.37 2.33 2.05
CA THR A 25 9.89 2.97 0.82
C THR A 25 8.58 2.32 0.38
N VAL A 26 7.50 3.11 0.31
CA VAL A 26 6.21 2.66 -0.19
C VAL A 26 5.85 3.43 -1.45
N VAL A 27 5.47 2.72 -2.50
CA VAL A 27 4.92 3.30 -3.73
C VAL A 27 3.54 2.71 -3.99
N PHE A 28 2.54 3.58 -4.12
CA PHE A 28 1.18 3.14 -4.48
C PHE A 28 1.06 2.99 -6.00
N VAL A 29 0.48 1.89 -6.45
CA VAL A 29 0.22 1.63 -7.88
C VAL A 29 -1.28 1.61 -8.12
N LEU A 30 -1.74 2.58 -8.91
CA LEU A 30 -3.15 2.80 -9.18
C LEU A 30 -3.43 2.78 -10.69
N GLY A 31 -4.67 2.44 -11.05
CA GLY A 31 -5.08 2.33 -12.45
C GLY A 31 -6.29 1.42 -12.63
N GLY A 32 -7.02 1.59 -13.73
CA GLY A 32 -8.23 0.83 -14.03
C GLY A 32 -7.99 -0.67 -14.28
N PRO A 33 -9.05 -1.49 -14.33
CA PRO A 33 -8.95 -2.88 -14.80
C PRO A 33 -8.34 -2.93 -16.21
N GLY A 34 -7.42 -3.87 -16.45
CA GLY A 34 -6.75 -4.00 -17.74
C GLY A 34 -5.69 -2.93 -18.06
N SER A 35 -5.35 -2.03 -17.12
CA SER A 35 -4.34 -1.00 -17.35
C SER A 35 -2.88 -1.48 -17.35
N GLY A 36 -2.66 -2.79 -17.12
CA GLY A 36 -1.31 -3.37 -17.08
C GLY A 36 -0.55 -3.24 -15.75
N LYS A 37 -1.22 -2.85 -14.64
CA LYS A 37 -0.58 -2.73 -13.31
C LYS A 37 0.23 -3.95 -12.91
N GLY A 38 -0.36 -5.14 -12.96
CA GLY A 38 0.33 -6.38 -12.57
C GLY A 38 1.63 -6.60 -13.36
N THR A 39 1.60 -6.33 -14.67
CA THR A 39 2.80 -6.42 -15.53
C THR A 39 3.86 -5.41 -15.12
N GLN A 40 3.48 -4.16 -14.88
CA GLN A 40 4.44 -3.13 -14.44
C GLN A 40 4.97 -3.40 -13.02
N CYS A 41 4.13 -3.86 -12.10
CA CYS A 41 4.56 -4.28 -10.77
C CYS A 41 5.60 -5.40 -10.86
N ALA A 42 5.37 -6.43 -11.69
CA ALA A 42 6.32 -7.52 -11.89
C ALA A 42 7.68 -7.02 -12.41
N ASN A 43 7.67 -6.11 -13.40
CA ASN A 43 8.89 -5.50 -13.92
C ASN A 43 9.62 -4.70 -12.82
N ILE A 44 8.90 -3.92 -12.01
CA ILE A 44 9.53 -3.10 -10.97
C ILE A 44 10.11 -3.98 -9.85
N VAL A 45 9.44 -5.06 -9.47
CA VAL A 45 9.96 -6.08 -8.54
C VAL A 45 11.29 -6.62 -9.06
N GLU A 46 11.32 -7.07 -10.31
CA GLU A 46 12.52 -7.66 -10.94
C GLU A 46 13.70 -6.68 -11.03
N HIS A 47 13.44 -5.42 -11.43
CA HIS A 47 14.51 -4.47 -11.75
C HIS A 47 14.96 -3.62 -10.55
N PHE A 48 14.08 -3.39 -9.57
CA PHE A 48 14.34 -2.46 -8.46
C PHE A 48 14.25 -3.11 -7.08
N GLY A 49 13.94 -4.42 -7.01
CA GLY A 49 13.95 -5.20 -5.76
C GLY A 49 12.83 -4.83 -4.80
N PHE A 50 11.66 -4.40 -5.30
CA PHE A 50 10.49 -4.14 -4.48
C PHE A 50 9.75 -5.45 -4.14
N THR A 51 9.03 -5.48 -3.02
CA THR A 51 8.02 -6.49 -2.72
C THR A 51 6.66 -6.00 -3.22
N HIS A 52 5.99 -6.78 -4.07
CA HIS A 52 4.66 -6.45 -4.57
C HIS A 52 3.57 -6.98 -3.64
N LEU A 53 2.76 -6.07 -3.12
CA LEU A 53 1.61 -6.34 -2.26
C LEU A 53 0.32 -5.91 -2.97
N SER A 54 -0.45 -6.88 -3.45
CA SER A 54 -1.78 -6.58 -4.01
C SER A 54 -2.84 -6.63 -2.92
N ALA A 55 -3.51 -5.50 -2.67
CA ALA A 55 -4.62 -5.44 -1.72
C ALA A 55 -5.75 -6.43 -2.09
N GLY A 56 -5.98 -6.64 -3.39
CA GLY A 56 -6.95 -7.60 -3.88
C GLY A 56 -6.57 -9.05 -3.57
N ASP A 57 -5.29 -9.41 -3.70
CA ASP A 57 -4.82 -10.76 -3.37
C ASP A 57 -4.85 -11.02 -1.86
N LEU A 58 -4.45 -10.04 -1.06
CA LEU A 58 -4.52 -10.13 0.41
C LEU A 58 -5.95 -10.36 0.90
N LEU A 59 -6.92 -9.62 0.36
CA LEU A 59 -8.34 -9.83 0.67
C LEU A 59 -8.83 -11.22 0.23
N ARG A 60 -8.43 -11.69 -0.96
CA ARG A 60 -8.79 -13.04 -1.44
C ARG A 60 -8.17 -14.14 -0.58
N ALA A 61 -6.93 -13.96 -0.13
CA ALA A 61 -6.25 -14.89 0.76
C ALA A 61 -6.94 -14.96 2.12
N GLU A 62 -7.37 -13.81 2.66
CA GLU A 62 -8.10 -13.73 3.93
C GLU A 62 -9.49 -14.39 3.84
N ILE A 63 -10.17 -14.33 2.68
CA ILE A 63 -11.40 -15.11 2.47
C ILE A 63 -11.10 -16.62 2.50
N LYS A 64 -10.02 -17.05 1.84
CA LYS A 64 -9.64 -18.46 1.73
C LYS A 64 -9.17 -19.06 3.04
N SER A 65 -8.61 -18.25 3.95
CA SER A 65 -8.16 -18.71 5.27
C SER A 65 -9.31 -19.08 6.19
N GLY A 66 -10.55 -18.68 5.87
CA GLY A 66 -11.72 -18.93 6.70
C GLY A 66 -11.73 -18.14 8.01
N SER A 67 -10.98 -17.03 8.07
CA SER A 67 -10.95 -16.18 9.27
C SER A 67 -12.32 -15.55 9.55
N GLU A 68 -12.48 -15.03 10.77
CA GLU A 68 -13.69 -14.29 11.19
C GLU A 68 -14.02 -13.14 10.22
N ASN A 69 -13.00 -12.45 9.70
CA ASN A 69 -13.17 -11.40 8.70
C ASN A 69 -13.44 -11.95 7.30
N GLY A 70 -13.04 -13.19 6.99
CA GLY A 70 -13.16 -13.78 5.66
C GLY A 70 -14.60 -13.80 5.13
N ALA A 71 -15.56 -14.19 5.96
CA ALA A 71 -16.98 -14.21 5.58
C ALA A 71 -17.53 -12.78 5.32
N MET A 72 -17.17 -11.83 6.18
CA MET A 72 -17.54 -10.41 6.02
C MET A 72 -16.97 -9.84 4.72
N ILE A 73 -15.67 -10.05 4.46
CA ILE A 73 -14.98 -9.59 3.24
C ILE A 73 -15.64 -10.21 2.00
N GLN A 74 -15.92 -11.51 2.03
CA GLN A 74 -16.54 -12.21 0.91
C GLN A 74 -17.91 -11.63 0.56
N ASN A 75 -18.75 -11.36 1.57
CA ASN A 75 -20.08 -10.78 1.35
C ASN A 75 -19.99 -9.37 0.77
N MET A 76 -19.11 -8.52 1.32
CA MET A 76 -18.91 -7.17 0.80
C MET A 76 -18.44 -7.16 -0.66
N ILE A 77 -17.47 -8.01 -1.01
CA ILE A 77 -16.96 -8.10 -2.39
C ILE A 77 -18.04 -8.63 -3.34
N LYS A 78 -18.82 -9.64 -2.94
CA LYS A 78 -19.94 -10.16 -3.74
C LYS A 78 -21.00 -9.08 -4.02
N GLU A 79 -21.26 -8.22 -3.05
CA GLU A 79 -22.22 -7.12 -3.16
C GLU A 79 -21.64 -5.88 -3.88
N GLY A 80 -20.37 -5.92 -4.31
CA GLY A 80 -19.69 -4.77 -4.90
C GLY A 80 -19.43 -3.62 -3.92
N LYS A 81 -19.54 -3.88 -2.61
CA LYS A 81 -19.27 -2.92 -1.55
C LYS A 81 -17.78 -2.77 -1.31
N ILE A 82 -17.39 -1.61 -0.79
CA ILE A 82 -16.01 -1.31 -0.42
C ILE A 82 -15.74 -1.96 0.95
N VAL A 83 -14.69 -2.77 1.02
CA VAL A 83 -14.20 -3.33 2.28
C VAL A 83 -13.64 -2.18 3.13
N PRO A 84 -13.93 -2.12 4.45
CA PRO A 84 -13.37 -1.12 5.34
C PRO A 84 -11.84 -1.00 5.19
N SER A 85 -11.36 0.23 5.22
CA SER A 85 -9.95 0.55 5.01
C SER A 85 -9.07 -0.10 6.07
N GLU A 86 -9.54 -0.16 7.31
CA GLU A 86 -8.83 -0.75 8.46
C GLU A 86 -8.51 -2.23 8.25
N VAL A 87 -9.42 -2.99 7.64
CA VAL A 87 -9.20 -4.40 7.33
C VAL A 87 -8.07 -4.53 6.32
N THR A 88 -8.11 -3.71 5.27
CA THR A 88 -7.07 -3.74 4.22
C THR A 88 -5.70 -3.29 4.76
N ILE A 89 -5.67 -2.26 5.61
CA ILE A 89 -4.44 -1.74 6.23
C ILE A 89 -3.82 -2.79 7.14
N LYS A 90 -4.62 -3.50 7.96
CA LYS A 90 -4.11 -4.59 8.81
C LYS A 90 -3.49 -5.72 7.99
N LEU A 91 -4.12 -6.10 6.87
CA LEU A 91 -3.57 -7.12 5.98
C LEU A 91 -2.26 -6.68 5.32
N LEU A 92 -2.20 -5.42 4.88
CA LEU A 92 -0.96 -4.83 4.33
C LEU A 92 0.13 -4.78 5.39
N GLN A 93 -0.17 -4.33 6.60
CA GLN A 93 0.78 -4.27 7.71
C GLN A 93 1.35 -5.65 8.04
N ARG A 94 0.50 -6.67 8.14
CA ARG A 94 0.96 -8.05 8.36
C ARG A 94 1.91 -8.49 7.23
N ALA A 95 1.52 -8.28 5.97
CA ALA A 95 2.34 -8.66 4.83
C ALA A 95 3.67 -7.89 4.75
N MET A 96 3.69 -6.63 5.19
CA MET A 96 4.92 -5.83 5.29
C MET A 96 5.83 -6.34 6.41
N LEU A 97 5.28 -6.73 7.56
CA LEU A 97 6.02 -7.28 8.70
C LEU A 97 6.59 -8.68 8.43
N GLU A 98 5.86 -9.50 7.68
CA GLU A 98 6.29 -10.84 7.26
C GLU A 98 7.33 -10.79 6.12
N SER A 99 7.52 -9.63 5.49
CA SER A 99 8.49 -9.41 4.43
C SER A 99 9.84 -8.96 5.00
N ASP A 100 10.92 -9.59 4.57
CA ASP A 100 12.30 -9.17 4.91
C ASP A 100 12.79 -7.94 4.13
N ASN A 101 11.93 -7.35 3.29
CA ASN A 101 12.22 -6.19 2.44
C ASN A 101 11.76 -4.87 3.10
N ASP A 102 12.37 -3.75 2.69
CA ASP A 102 12.00 -2.39 3.10
C ASP A 102 11.36 -1.57 1.95
N LYS A 103 11.25 -2.14 0.75
CA LYS A 103 10.61 -1.52 -0.43
C LYS A 103 9.33 -2.22 -0.81
N PHE A 104 8.22 -1.49 -0.87
CA PHE A 104 6.89 -2.04 -1.12
C PHE A 104 6.16 -1.33 -2.26
N LEU A 105 5.64 -2.13 -3.20
CA LEU A 105 4.68 -1.71 -4.21
C LEU A 105 3.30 -2.16 -3.76
N ILE A 106 2.43 -1.21 -3.43
CA ILE A 106 1.07 -1.51 -3.00
C ILE A 106 0.12 -1.29 -4.18
N ASP A 107 -0.41 -2.36 -4.76
CA ASP A 107 -1.36 -2.33 -5.89
C ASP A 107 -2.81 -2.40 -5.39
N GLY A 108 -3.65 -1.52 -5.93
CA GLY A 108 -5.10 -1.51 -5.67
C GLY A 108 -5.52 -0.83 -4.37
N PHE A 109 -4.60 -0.15 -3.70
CA PHE A 109 -4.80 0.69 -2.52
C PHE A 109 -3.82 1.89 -2.60
N PRO A 110 -4.19 3.09 -2.09
CA PRO A 110 -5.49 3.48 -1.55
C PRO A 110 -6.54 3.70 -2.64
N ARG A 111 -7.83 3.55 -2.30
CA ARG A 111 -8.94 3.79 -3.25
C ARG A 111 -9.53 5.20 -3.18
N ASN A 112 -9.30 5.89 -2.06
CA ASN A 112 -9.69 7.27 -1.83
C ASN A 112 -8.69 7.91 -0.86
N GLU A 113 -8.90 9.19 -0.58
CA GLU A 113 -8.04 9.97 0.31
C GLU A 113 -8.10 9.49 1.77
N GLU A 114 -9.27 9.03 2.23
CA GLU A 114 -9.45 8.51 3.59
C GLU A 114 -8.62 7.25 3.83
N ASN A 115 -8.57 6.34 2.84
CA ASN A 115 -7.70 5.16 2.85
C ASN A 115 -6.22 5.55 2.98
N ARG A 116 -5.78 6.56 2.23
CA ARG A 116 -4.39 7.07 2.27
C ARG A 116 -4.07 7.61 3.65
N ALA A 117 -4.89 8.52 4.15
CA ALA A 117 -4.70 9.15 5.46
C ALA A 117 -4.73 8.12 6.60
N ALA A 118 -5.58 7.10 6.50
CA ALA A 118 -5.63 6.00 7.46
C ALA A 118 -4.35 5.15 7.42
N PHE A 119 -3.83 4.84 6.23
CA PHE A 119 -2.57 4.10 6.08
C PHE A 119 -1.41 4.85 6.72
N GLU A 120 -1.24 6.14 6.41
CA GLU A 120 -0.16 6.98 6.98
C GLU A 120 -0.27 7.06 8.51
N ARG A 121 -1.49 7.24 9.03
CA ARG A 121 -1.72 7.36 10.48
C ARG A 121 -1.36 6.08 11.23
N VAL A 122 -1.73 4.92 10.67
CA VAL A 122 -1.56 3.60 11.30
C VAL A 122 -0.13 3.09 11.14
N THR A 123 0.43 3.20 9.94
CA THR A 123 1.77 2.66 9.63
C THR A 123 2.91 3.60 10.00
N LYS A 124 2.61 4.91 10.13
CA LYS A 124 3.60 6.01 10.23
C LYS A 124 4.54 6.06 9.03
N ILE A 125 4.12 5.51 7.90
CA ILE A 125 4.89 5.51 6.64
C ILE A 125 4.20 6.45 5.66
N LEU A 126 4.96 7.40 5.13
CA LEU A 126 4.53 8.25 4.03
C LEU A 126 4.90 7.57 2.70
N PRO A 127 3.97 7.47 1.73
CA PRO A 127 4.30 6.98 0.40
C PRO A 127 5.27 7.96 -0.31
N GLU A 128 6.26 7.43 -1.02
CA GLU A 128 7.22 8.23 -1.79
C GLU A 128 6.51 8.94 -2.95
N PHE A 129 5.68 8.21 -3.69
CA PHE A 129 4.81 8.73 -4.74
C PHE A 129 3.71 7.73 -5.10
N VAL A 130 2.81 8.17 -5.97
CA VAL A 130 1.76 7.34 -6.58
C VAL A 130 2.06 7.15 -8.07
N LEU A 131 2.22 5.91 -8.50
CA LEU A 131 2.31 5.54 -9.91
C LEU A 131 0.90 5.30 -10.47
N PHE A 132 0.41 6.23 -11.29
CA PHE A 132 -0.92 6.15 -11.89
C PHE A 132 -0.85 5.67 -13.35
N LEU A 133 -1.31 4.45 -13.62
CA LEU A 133 -1.33 3.85 -14.96
C LEU A 133 -2.65 4.16 -15.67
N ILE A 134 -2.61 5.15 -16.57
CA ILE A 134 -3.75 5.54 -17.41
C ILE A 134 -3.64 4.85 -18.77
N VAL A 135 -4.70 4.12 -19.15
CA VAL A 135 -4.86 3.61 -20.50
C VAL A 135 -6.07 4.29 -21.13
N ARG A 136 -5.90 4.88 -22.32
CA ARG A 136 -7.02 5.42 -23.10
C ARG A 136 -8.00 4.29 -23.37
N ARG A 137 -9.25 4.45 -22.93
CA ARG A 137 -10.36 3.65 -23.47
C ARG A 137 -10.37 3.86 -24.98
N LYS A 138 -10.13 2.81 -25.78
CA LYS A 138 -10.48 2.84 -27.20
C LYS A 138 -11.97 3.17 -27.26
N ARG A 139 -12.30 4.29 -27.89
CA ARG A 139 -13.68 4.71 -28.15
C ARG A 139 -14.23 3.71 -29.16
N TRP A 140 -15.06 2.77 -28.72
CA TRP A 140 -15.90 2.01 -29.64
C TRP A 140 -16.91 2.99 -30.23
N ARG A 141 -16.60 3.53 -31.42
CA ARG A 141 -17.55 4.32 -32.21
C ARG A 141 -17.57 4.01 -33.70
N ASP A 142 -16.85 2.98 -34.17
CA ASP A 142 -16.84 2.64 -35.60
C ASP A 142 -16.97 1.12 -35.83
N VAL A 143 -17.99 0.49 -35.22
CA VAL A 143 -18.53 -0.78 -35.75
C VAL A 143 -20.05 -0.70 -35.64
N TYR A 144 -20.67 -0.66 -36.81
CA TYR A 144 -22.08 -0.38 -37.17
C TYR A 144 -22.44 1.11 -37.30
#